data_AF-A0ABD0VNZ8-F1
#
_entry.id   AF-A0ABD0VNZ8-F1
#
_cell.length_a   1.000
_cell.length_b   1.000
_cell.length_c   1.000
_cell.angle_alpha   90.00
_cell.angle_beta   90.00
_cell.angle_gamma   90.00
#
_symmetry.space_group_name_H-M   'P 1'
#
loop_
_entity.id
_entity.type
_entity.pdbx_description
1 polymer ?
#
loop_
_entity_poly.entity_id
_entity_poly.type
_entity_poly.pdbx_seq_one_letter_code
_entity_poly.pdbx_strand_id
1 'polypeptide(L)'
;MPTKDFVKHRTKKLHERMKTCIDGPLEAMARANEIYRCCAHFWYEFPDRLLCVSHREAMMEKENRTGDFLNAQGWKCVEKKFFEKYNHLVSQHFMQMRFHQLARVSKQEGTILPFIDRSSTDTDNVILYQPWRRTEDNFILNLFDELIKPRRGGTRRLFLNLQDWQDIQFEYMTVFGCCPTLTQLQARVRKLRSDSIK
;
A
#
# COMPACT_ATOMS: atom_id res chain seq x y z
N MET A 1 11.57 2.93 17.66
CA MET A 1 12.62 2.83 16.62
C MET A 1 12.61 4.11 15.81
N PRO A 2 13.76 4.74 15.53
CA PRO A 2 13.80 5.96 14.71
C PRO A 2 13.17 5.73 13.33
N THR A 3 12.40 6.69 12.84
CA THR A 3 11.63 6.59 11.59
C THR A 3 12.50 6.25 10.37
N LYS A 4 13.76 6.70 10.34
CA LYS A 4 14.73 6.39 9.26
C LYS A 4 15.16 4.92 9.25
N ASP A 5 15.44 4.36 10.42
CA ASP A 5 15.78 2.93 10.55
C ASP A 5 14.58 2.04 10.22
N PHE A 6 13.36 2.54 10.50
CA PHE A 6 12.12 1.89 10.08
C PHE A 6 12.02 1.77 8.55
N VAL A 7 12.17 2.86 7.80
CA VAL A 7 12.11 2.83 6.33
C VAL A 7 13.14 1.89 5.72
N LYS A 8 14.39 1.97 6.19
CA LYS A 8 15.51 1.17 5.66
C LYS A 8 15.31 -0.32 5.94
N HIS A 9 14.94 -0.67 7.18
CA HIS A 9 14.70 -2.06 7.56
C HIS A 9 13.46 -2.66 6.87
N ARG A 10 12.41 -1.86 6.64
CA ARG A 10 11.17 -2.32 5.98
C ARG A 10 11.31 -2.49 4.48
N THR A 11 12.00 -1.58 3.81
CA THR A 11 12.32 -1.73 2.37
C THR A 11 13.15 -2.99 2.12
N LYS A 12 14.10 -3.30 3.02
CA LYS A 12 14.90 -4.54 2.98
C LYS A 12 14.05 -5.80 3.25
N LYS A 13 13.16 -5.77 4.25
CA LYS A 13 12.23 -6.87 4.54
C LYS A 13 11.29 -7.20 3.37
N LEU A 14 10.84 -6.19 2.63
CA LEU A 14 10.03 -6.39 1.41
C LEU A 14 10.79 -7.16 0.33
N HIS A 15 12.11 -6.95 0.23
CA HIS A 15 12.96 -7.70 -0.71
C HIS A 15 13.28 -9.12 -0.23
N GLU A 16 13.42 -9.34 1.08
CA GLU A 16 14.01 -10.58 1.61
C GLU A 16 12.99 -11.59 2.16
N ARG A 17 11.75 -11.19 2.50
CA ARG A 17 10.83 -12.04 3.30
C ARG A 17 9.38 -12.11 2.86
N MET A 18 9.07 -11.81 1.61
CA MET A 18 7.70 -11.91 1.14
C MET A 18 7.37 -13.34 0.69
N LYS A 19 6.97 -14.19 1.64
CA LYS A 19 6.10 -15.37 1.36
C LYS A 19 4.65 -14.90 1.12
N THR A 20 4.46 -13.81 0.38
CA THR A 20 3.14 -13.22 0.16
C THR A 20 2.41 -13.96 -0.92
N CYS A 21 1.09 -14.05 -0.79
CA CYS A 21 0.24 -14.29 -1.94
C CYS A 21 0.38 -13.06 -2.86
N ILE A 22 1.14 -13.21 -3.94
CA ILE A 22 1.39 -12.16 -4.90
C ILE A 22 0.17 -12.07 -5.81
N ASP A 23 -0.55 -10.95 -5.73
CA ASP A 23 -1.67 -10.67 -6.62
C ASP A 23 -1.14 -10.28 -8.01
N GLY A 24 -1.24 -11.19 -8.97
CA GLY A 24 -0.71 -11.01 -10.32
C GLY A 24 -1.15 -9.70 -10.99
N PRO A 25 -2.47 -9.38 -11.01
CA PRO A 25 -3.00 -8.12 -11.51
C PRO A 25 -2.43 -6.87 -10.82
N LEU A 26 -2.52 -6.76 -9.50
CA LEU A 26 -1.99 -5.58 -8.77
C LEU A 26 -0.49 -5.44 -8.98
N GLU A 27 0.23 -6.55 -9.05
CA GLU A 27 1.65 -6.51 -9.32
C GLU A 27 2.01 -6.09 -10.74
N ALA A 28 1.21 -6.47 -11.74
CA ALA A 28 1.39 -5.99 -13.10
C ALA A 28 1.24 -4.46 -13.15
N MET A 29 0.22 -3.91 -12.50
CA MET A 29 0.01 -2.46 -12.37
C MET A 29 1.17 -1.78 -11.62
N ALA A 30 1.66 -2.40 -10.54
CA ALA A 30 2.78 -1.88 -9.75
C ALA A 30 4.10 -1.86 -10.54
N ARG A 31 4.35 -2.88 -11.37
CA ARG A 31 5.49 -2.94 -12.30
C ARG A 31 5.37 -1.90 -13.43
N ALA A 32 4.15 -1.65 -13.92
CA ALA A 32 3.85 -0.58 -14.88
C ALA A 32 3.89 0.84 -14.26
N ASN A 33 4.11 0.95 -12.95
CA ASN A 33 4.12 2.20 -12.20
C ASN A 33 2.78 2.98 -12.27
N GLU A 34 1.67 2.26 -12.43
CA GLU A 34 0.31 2.79 -12.37
C GLU A 34 -0.16 2.96 -10.92
N ILE A 35 0.25 2.03 -10.06
CA ILE A 35 0.12 2.07 -8.61
C ILE A 35 1.50 1.85 -7.97
N TYR A 36 1.64 2.09 -6.67
CA TYR A 36 2.85 1.78 -5.94
C TYR A 36 2.62 0.78 -4.81
N ARG A 37 3.67 0.02 -4.47
CA ARG A 37 3.67 -0.85 -3.29
C ARG A 37 3.96 0.00 -2.07
N CYS A 38 3.10 -0.04 -1.05
CA CYS A 38 3.30 0.67 0.19
C CYS A 38 4.00 -0.24 1.21
N CYS A 39 5.21 0.13 1.66
CA CYS A 39 6.01 -0.63 2.60
C CYS A 39 5.91 -0.16 4.07
N ALA A 40 5.07 0.85 4.33
CA ALA A 40 4.93 1.47 5.65
C ALA A 40 3.93 0.76 6.58
N HIS A 41 3.00 -0.02 6.03
CA HIS A 41 1.88 -0.58 6.78
C HIS A 41 2.07 -2.06 7.13
N PHE A 42 1.41 -2.45 8.22
CA PHE A 42 1.20 -3.83 8.63
C PHE A 42 -0.29 -4.14 8.64
N TRP A 43 -0.61 -5.40 8.42
CA TRP A 43 -1.95 -5.90 8.69
C TRP A 43 -2.06 -6.27 10.16
N TYR A 44 -2.78 -5.44 10.91
CA TYR A 44 -3.08 -5.62 12.34
C TYR A 44 -4.61 -5.57 12.56
N GLU A 45 -5.02 -5.23 13.77
CA GLU A 45 -6.40 -5.06 14.20
C GLU A 45 -7.20 -4.06 13.34
N PHE A 46 -6.65 -2.88 13.04
CA PHE A 46 -7.41 -1.85 12.33
C PHE A 46 -7.85 -2.29 10.91
N PRO A 47 -6.96 -2.86 10.07
CA PRO A 47 -7.36 -3.48 8.81
C PRO A 47 -8.37 -4.63 8.97
N ASP A 48 -8.29 -5.46 10.01
CA ASP A 48 -9.30 -6.51 10.27
C ASP A 48 -10.68 -5.91 10.53
N ARG A 49 -10.75 -4.87 11.38
CA ARG A 49 -12.00 -4.17 11.68
C ARG A 49 -12.62 -3.59 10.40
N LEU A 50 -11.79 -2.94 9.57
CA LEU A 50 -12.23 -2.39 8.29
C LEU A 50 -12.67 -3.46 7.30
N LEU A 51 -12.01 -4.61 7.26
CA LEU A 51 -12.39 -5.75 6.43
C LEU A 51 -13.78 -6.26 6.84
N CYS A 52 -14.03 -6.45 8.14
CA CYS A 52 -15.33 -6.86 8.67
C CYS A 52 -16.45 -5.86 8.33
N VAL A 53 -16.19 -4.56 8.49
CA VAL A 53 -17.15 -3.50 8.14
C VAL A 53 -17.43 -3.50 6.64
N SER A 54 -16.39 -3.54 5.81
CA SER A 54 -16.51 -3.52 4.35
C SER A 54 -17.25 -4.74 3.83
N HIS A 55 -17.00 -5.92 4.42
CA HIS A 55 -17.75 -7.13 4.12
C HIS A 55 -19.23 -6.96 4.47
N ARG A 56 -19.55 -6.49 5.68
CA ARG A 56 -20.94 -6.28 6.12
C ARG A 56 -21.69 -5.31 5.21
N GLU A 57 -21.07 -4.18 4.88
CA GLU A 57 -21.67 -3.19 3.97
C GLU A 57 -21.85 -3.74 2.56
N ALA A 58 -20.89 -4.52 2.05
CA ALA A 58 -21.04 -5.20 0.77
C ALA A 58 -22.24 -6.14 0.79
N MET A 59 -22.41 -6.96 1.84
CA MET A 59 -23.57 -7.86 1.97
C MET A 59 -24.91 -7.12 2.08
N MET A 60 -24.91 -5.86 2.54
CA MET A 60 -26.15 -5.08 2.66
C MET A 60 -26.66 -4.52 1.33
N GLU A 61 -25.84 -4.45 0.28
CA GLU A 61 -26.28 -4.03 -1.05
C GLU A 61 -27.25 -5.05 -1.66
N LYS A 62 -28.31 -4.57 -2.33
CA LYS A 62 -29.42 -5.41 -2.80
C LYS A 62 -28.98 -6.50 -3.77
N GLU A 63 -27.99 -6.22 -4.61
CA GLU A 63 -27.38 -7.16 -5.57
C GLU A 63 -26.58 -8.29 -4.88
N ASN A 64 -26.24 -8.09 -3.61
CA ASN A 64 -25.28 -8.90 -2.87
C ASN A 64 -25.95 -9.82 -1.82
N ARG A 65 -27.28 -9.71 -1.68
CA ARG A 65 -28.11 -10.49 -0.73
C ARG A 65 -28.59 -11.83 -1.30
N THR A 66 -28.44 -12.07 -2.59
CA THR A 66 -28.79 -13.35 -3.21
C THR A 66 -27.75 -14.41 -2.82
N GLY A 67 -28.20 -15.64 -2.52
CA GLY A 67 -27.38 -16.72 -1.93
C GLY A 67 -26.13 -17.16 -2.71
N ASP A 68 -25.94 -16.67 -3.93
CA ASP A 68 -24.82 -17.01 -4.83
C ASP A 68 -23.62 -16.03 -4.73
N PHE A 69 -23.65 -15.08 -3.79
CA PHE A 69 -22.80 -13.89 -3.82
C PHE A 69 -21.37 -14.02 -3.25
N LEU A 70 -21.00 -15.14 -2.61
CA LEU A 70 -19.60 -15.38 -2.19
C LEU A 70 -18.67 -15.77 -3.37
N ASN A 71 -19.02 -15.34 -4.58
CA ASN A 71 -18.22 -15.48 -5.78
C ASN A 71 -17.25 -14.29 -5.96
N ALA A 72 -16.48 -14.27 -7.04
CA ALA A 72 -15.48 -13.23 -7.30
C ALA A 72 -16.06 -11.80 -7.36
N GLN A 73 -17.33 -11.64 -7.75
CA GLN A 73 -17.97 -10.32 -7.85
C GLN A 73 -18.23 -9.72 -6.47
N GLY A 74 -18.55 -10.54 -5.48
CA GLY A 74 -18.79 -10.03 -4.14
C GLY A 74 -17.53 -9.56 -3.45
N TRP A 75 -16.44 -10.29 -3.62
CA TRP A 75 -15.14 -9.87 -3.11
C TRP A 75 -14.60 -8.61 -3.79
N LYS A 76 -14.94 -8.36 -5.06
CA LYS A 76 -14.67 -7.05 -5.70
C LYS A 76 -15.40 -5.91 -5.01
N CYS A 77 -16.66 -6.10 -4.61
CA CYS A 77 -17.39 -5.06 -3.86
C CYS A 77 -16.76 -4.84 -2.48
N VAL A 78 -16.38 -5.91 -1.77
CA VAL A 78 -15.67 -5.80 -0.48
C VAL A 78 -14.36 -5.03 -0.64
N GLU A 79 -13.54 -5.36 -1.65
CA GLU A 79 -12.29 -4.67 -1.95
C GLU A 79 -12.51 -3.18 -2.22
N LYS A 80 -13.51 -2.83 -3.04
CA LYS A 80 -13.86 -1.44 -3.32
C LYS A 80 -14.21 -0.68 -2.04
N LYS A 81 -15.11 -1.23 -1.22
CA LYS A 81 -15.52 -0.60 0.06
C LYS A 81 -14.39 -0.50 1.07
N PHE A 82 -13.48 -1.47 1.05
CA PHE A 82 -12.29 -1.45 1.89
C PHE A 82 -11.33 -0.35 1.44
N PHE A 83 -11.09 -0.24 0.12
CA PHE A 83 -10.27 0.82 -0.46
C PHE A 83 -10.82 2.21 -0.17
N GLU A 84 -12.14 2.41 -0.25
CA GLU A 84 -12.80 3.69 0.10
C GLU A 84 -12.52 4.13 1.55
N LYS A 85 -12.31 3.19 2.48
CA LYS A 85 -12.07 3.47 3.90
C LYS A 85 -10.60 3.51 4.28
N TYR A 86 -9.79 2.62 3.70
CA TYR A 86 -8.39 2.42 4.08
C TYR A 86 -7.40 3.05 3.10
N ASN A 87 -7.89 3.44 1.91
CA ASN A 87 -7.11 4.02 0.83
C ASN A 87 -5.92 3.15 0.36
N HIS A 88 -5.99 1.85 0.60
CA HIS A 88 -5.02 0.86 0.14
C HIS A 88 -5.73 -0.32 -0.52
N LEU A 89 -5.24 -0.69 -1.70
CA LEU A 89 -5.62 -1.89 -2.43
C LEU A 89 -4.85 -3.08 -1.85
N VAL A 90 -5.52 -4.23 -1.80
CA VAL A 90 -5.03 -5.45 -1.15
C VAL A 90 -5.58 -6.62 -1.93
N SER A 91 -4.79 -7.70 -2.06
CA SER A 91 -5.25 -8.89 -2.78
C SER A 91 -6.59 -9.40 -2.25
N GLN A 92 -7.54 -9.62 -3.16
CA GLN A 92 -8.84 -10.22 -2.82
C GLN A 92 -8.65 -11.60 -2.16
N HIS A 93 -7.70 -12.39 -2.65
CA HIS A 93 -7.39 -13.69 -2.06
C HIS A 93 -6.92 -13.57 -0.60
N PHE A 94 -6.07 -12.58 -0.31
CA PHE A 94 -5.65 -12.31 1.07
C PHE A 94 -6.84 -11.89 1.93
N MET A 95 -7.69 -10.97 1.45
CA MET A 95 -8.88 -10.53 2.19
C MET A 95 -9.85 -11.69 2.47
N GLN A 96 -10.07 -12.57 1.50
CA GLN A 96 -10.87 -13.80 1.65
C GLN A 96 -10.33 -14.70 2.75
N MET A 97 -9.05 -15.07 2.63
CA MET A 97 -8.38 -15.92 3.61
C MET A 97 -8.42 -15.32 5.01
N ARG A 98 -8.19 -14.01 5.12
CA ARG A 98 -8.21 -13.31 6.40
C ARG A 98 -9.61 -13.27 7.01
N PHE A 99 -10.63 -13.00 6.22
CA PHE A 99 -12.01 -13.01 6.69
C PHE A 99 -12.45 -14.39 7.19
N HIS A 100 -12.07 -15.46 6.48
CA HIS A 100 -12.33 -16.83 6.93
C HIS A 100 -11.64 -17.16 8.26
N GLN A 101 -10.41 -16.67 8.48
CA GLN A 101 -9.73 -16.80 9.77
C GLN A 101 -10.51 -16.08 10.88
N LEU A 102 -10.91 -14.83 10.66
CA LEU A 102 -11.70 -14.04 11.62
C LEU A 102 -13.01 -14.74 11.99
N ALA A 103 -13.73 -15.26 10.99
CA ALA A 103 -14.98 -15.99 11.18
C ALA A 103 -14.79 -17.29 11.95
N ARG A 104 -13.69 -18.02 11.70
CA ARG A 104 -13.36 -19.26 12.43
C ARG A 104 -13.11 -18.99 13.91
N VAL A 105 -12.30 -17.98 14.23
CA VAL A 105 -11.98 -17.63 15.62
C VAL A 105 -13.24 -17.14 16.34
N SER A 106 -14.06 -16.29 15.69
CA SER A 106 -15.34 -15.84 16.25
C SER A 106 -16.27 -17.01 16.62
N LYS A 107 -16.31 -18.06 15.80
CA LYS A 107 -17.10 -19.27 16.11
C LYS A 107 -16.55 -20.04 17.31
N GLN A 108 -15.23 -20.12 17.45
CA GLN A 108 -14.58 -20.83 18.56
C GLN A 108 -14.79 -20.10 19.90
N GLU A 109 -14.76 -18.77 19.89
CA GLU A 109 -14.92 -17.96 21.09
C GLU A 109 -16.39 -17.64 21.44
N GLY A 110 -17.33 -18.05 20.58
CA GLY A 110 -18.76 -17.79 20.79
C GLY A 110 -19.14 -16.30 20.72
N THR A 111 -18.24 -15.44 20.24
CA THR A 111 -18.44 -13.99 20.13
C THR A 111 -17.99 -13.50 18.76
N ILE A 112 -18.63 -12.44 18.23
CA ILE A 112 -18.21 -11.84 16.96
C ILE A 112 -16.97 -10.99 17.23
N LEU A 113 -15.79 -11.51 16.88
CA LEU A 113 -14.54 -10.78 17.00
C LEU A 113 -14.32 -9.94 15.74
N PRO A 114 -14.16 -8.60 15.87
CA PRO A 114 -13.91 -7.75 14.73
C PRO A 114 -12.43 -7.77 14.29
N PHE A 115 -11.55 -8.46 15.03
CA PHE A 115 -10.12 -8.61 14.75
C PHE A 115 -9.54 -9.85 15.46
N ILE A 116 -8.35 -10.28 15.05
CA ILE A 116 -7.55 -11.26 15.82
C ILE A 116 -6.43 -10.50 16.53
N ASP A 117 -6.41 -10.59 17.87
CA ASP A 117 -5.30 -10.04 18.65
C ASP A 117 -4.03 -10.84 18.35
N ARG A 118 -2.98 -10.15 17.91
CA ARG A 118 -1.70 -10.75 17.56
C ARG A 118 -0.56 -9.91 18.11
N SER A 119 0.49 -10.60 18.53
CA SER A 119 1.75 -9.98 18.89
C SER A 119 2.28 -9.12 17.73
N SER A 120 2.98 -8.02 18.04
CA SER A 120 3.59 -7.15 17.01
C SER A 120 4.58 -7.89 16.09
N THR A 121 5.07 -9.06 16.52
CA THR A 121 5.94 -9.98 15.79
C THR A 121 5.19 -10.91 14.83
N ASP A 122 3.88 -11.13 15.00
CA ASP A 122 3.03 -11.99 14.16
C ASP A 122 2.20 -11.21 13.13
N THR A 123 2.82 -10.16 12.57
CA THR A 123 2.23 -9.42 11.46
C THR A 123 2.19 -10.27 10.21
N ASP A 124 1.01 -10.34 9.59
CA ASP A 124 0.94 -10.80 8.22
C ASP A 124 1.65 -9.77 7.35
N ASN A 125 2.79 -10.17 6.78
CA ASN A 125 3.45 -9.36 5.77
C ASN A 125 2.56 -9.43 4.54
N VAL A 126 1.82 -8.36 4.26
CA VAL A 126 0.99 -8.20 3.06
C VAL A 126 1.50 -6.99 2.29
N ILE A 127 1.51 -7.10 0.97
CA ILE A 127 1.78 -5.94 0.12
C ILE A 127 0.47 -5.17 0.01
N LEU A 128 0.49 -3.95 0.53
CA LEU A 128 -0.55 -2.97 0.23
C LEU A 128 -0.14 -2.19 -1.01
N TYR A 129 -1.11 -1.76 -1.78
CA TYR A 129 -0.88 -0.91 -2.95
C TYR A 129 -1.70 0.37 -2.83
N GLN A 130 -1.25 1.42 -3.50
CA GLN A 130 -2.01 2.65 -3.58
C GLN A 130 -1.82 3.30 -4.95
N PRO A 131 -2.88 3.88 -5.54
CA PRO A 131 -2.74 4.70 -6.75
C PRO A 131 -1.92 5.96 -6.47
N TRP A 132 -1.13 6.37 -7.45
CA TRP A 132 -0.48 7.68 -7.41
C TRP A 132 -1.53 8.79 -7.47
N ARG A 133 -1.39 9.77 -6.59
CA ARG A 133 -2.24 10.97 -6.56
C ARG A 133 -1.47 12.16 -7.13
N ARG A 134 -2.20 13.11 -7.73
CA ARG A 134 -1.59 14.34 -8.27
C ARG A 134 -0.82 15.14 -7.20
N THR A 135 -1.30 15.14 -5.96
CA THR A 135 -0.61 15.79 -4.83
C THR A 135 0.72 15.12 -4.51
N GLU A 136 0.79 13.79 -4.60
CA GLU A 136 2.00 13.00 -4.40
C GLU A 136 2.99 13.24 -5.55
N ASP A 137 2.51 13.26 -6.80
CA ASP A 137 3.32 13.56 -7.97
C ASP A 137 3.97 14.94 -7.87
N ASN A 138 3.18 15.98 -7.56
CA ASN A 138 3.69 17.33 -7.37
C ASN A 138 4.74 17.41 -6.25
N PHE A 139 4.48 16.71 -5.14
CA PHE A 139 5.41 16.68 -4.00
C PHE A 139 6.76 16.06 -4.39
N ILE A 140 6.75 14.90 -5.04
CA ILE A 140 7.99 14.21 -5.45
C ILE A 140 8.76 15.07 -6.46
N LEU A 141 8.06 15.68 -7.44
CA LEU A 141 8.69 16.55 -8.43
C LEU A 141 9.34 17.79 -7.80
N ASN A 142 8.64 18.45 -6.86
CA ASN A 142 9.19 19.61 -6.17
C ASN A 142 10.47 19.27 -5.42
N LEU A 143 10.48 18.20 -4.63
CA LEU A 143 11.68 17.74 -3.92
C LEU A 143 12.81 17.38 -4.88
N PHE A 144 12.48 16.68 -5.97
CA PHE A 144 13.45 16.31 -6.98
C PHE A 144 14.10 17.55 -7.63
N ASP A 145 13.30 18.55 -7.99
CA ASP A 145 13.78 19.79 -8.61
C ASP A 145 14.61 20.62 -7.63
N GLU A 146 14.24 20.68 -6.35
CA GLU A 146 15.04 21.32 -5.32
C GLU A 146 16.41 20.68 -5.14
N LEU A 147 16.49 19.36 -5.21
CA LEU A 147 17.74 18.61 -5.05
C LEU A 147 18.65 18.67 -6.30
N ILE A 148 18.05 18.85 -7.48
CA ILE A 148 18.80 19.04 -8.74
C ILE A 148 19.30 20.48 -8.92
N LYS A 149 18.59 21.47 -8.38
CA LYS A 149 18.99 22.87 -8.48
C LYS A 149 20.41 23.08 -7.93
N PRO A 150 21.22 23.90 -8.61
CA PRO A 150 22.57 24.20 -8.14
C PRO A 150 22.51 24.89 -6.78
N ARG A 151 23.22 24.33 -5.80
CA ARG A 151 23.43 25.01 -4.52
C ARG A 151 24.56 26.02 -4.69
N ARG A 152 24.28 27.30 -4.39
CA ARG A 152 25.21 28.45 -4.33
C ARG A 152 26.47 28.31 -5.20
N GLY A 153 26.38 28.70 -6.47
CA GLY A 153 27.53 28.76 -7.39
C GLY A 153 27.96 27.44 -8.01
N GLY A 154 27.33 26.31 -7.66
CA GLY A 154 27.59 25.01 -8.28
C GLY A 154 26.92 24.82 -9.64
N THR A 155 27.34 23.79 -10.37
CA THR A 155 26.64 23.30 -11.57
C THR A 155 25.39 22.53 -11.20
N ARG A 156 24.34 22.63 -12.05
CA ARG A 156 23.12 21.83 -11.90
C ARG A 156 23.48 20.35 -11.92
N ARG A 157 22.95 19.56 -10.98
CA ARG A 157 23.16 18.11 -10.96
C ARG A 157 22.34 17.47 -12.08
N LEU A 158 22.95 16.58 -12.85
CA LEU A 158 22.21 15.81 -13.88
C LEU A 158 21.44 14.64 -13.26
N PHE A 159 21.91 14.11 -12.13
CA PHE A 159 21.34 12.95 -11.46
C PHE A 159 21.40 13.09 -9.93
N LEU A 160 20.39 12.52 -9.27
CA LEU A 160 20.35 12.31 -7.82
C LEU A 160 21.06 11.00 -7.47
N ASN A 161 21.84 11.02 -6.38
CA ASN A 161 22.51 9.84 -5.84
C ASN A 161 21.55 9.03 -4.95
N LEU A 162 22.01 7.87 -4.45
CA LEU A 162 21.18 6.99 -3.61
C LEU A 162 20.66 7.68 -2.34
N GLN A 163 21.48 8.50 -1.69
CA GLN A 163 21.09 9.21 -0.46
C GLN A 163 19.99 10.23 -0.75
N ASP A 164 20.10 10.99 -1.83
CA ASP A 164 19.06 11.94 -2.24
C ASP A 164 17.69 11.24 -2.44
N TRP A 165 17.68 10.05 -3.06
CA TRP A 165 16.45 9.26 -3.23
C TRP A 165 15.91 8.69 -1.93
N GLN A 166 16.79 8.30 -1.00
CA GLN A 166 16.40 7.87 0.34
C GLN A 166 15.78 9.01 1.14
N ASP A 167 16.31 10.23 0.98
CA ASP A 167 15.76 11.43 1.60
C ASP A 167 14.37 11.75 1.02
N ILE A 168 14.20 11.71 -0.32
CA ILE A 168 12.87 11.85 -0.96
C ILE A 168 11.88 10.81 -0.42
N GLN A 169 12.28 9.53 -0.34
CA GLN A 169 11.42 8.45 0.16
C GLN A 169 11.02 8.69 1.61
N PHE A 170 11.95 9.17 2.44
CA PHE A 170 11.70 9.46 3.84
C PHE A 170 10.72 10.64 4.02
N GLU A 171 10.94 11.73 3.29
CA GLU A 171 10.04 12.90 3.30
C GLU A 171 8.65 12.51 2.79
N TYR A 172 8.57 11.71 1.73
CA TYR A 172 7.30 11.18 1.22
C TYR A 172 6.53 10.40 2.29
N MET A 173 7.21 9.49 3.00
CA MET A 173 6.57 8.73 4.07
C MET A 173 6.11 9.61 5.23
N THR A 174 6.91 10.62 5.58
CA THR A 174 6.57 11.55 6.66
C THR A 174 5.31 12.35 6.33
N VAL A 175 5.15 12.77 5.08
CA VAL A 175 4.01 13.59 4.64
C VAL A 175 2.76 12.75 4.37
N PHE A 176 2.88 11.58 3.73
CA PHE A 176 1.73 10.81 3.25
C PHE A 176 1.42 9.57 4.09
N GLY A 177 2.24 9.23 5.09
CA GLY A 177 2.10 8.00 5.88
C GLY A 177 2.29 6.71 5.07
N CYS A 178 2.70 6.83 3.80
CA CYS A 178 2.85 5.74 2.84
C CYS A 178 4.28 5.72 2.31
N CYS A 179 4.81 4.55 1.95
CA CYS A 179 6.20 4.46 1.53
C CYS A 179 6.33 3.61 0.26
N PRO A 180 6.36 4.24 -0.93
CA PRO A 180 6.72 3.55 -2.17
C PRO A 180 8.18 3.09 -2.13
N THR A 181 8.52 2.07 -2.91
CA THR A 181 9.93 1.66 -3.05
C THR A 181 10.75 2.74 -3.78
N LEU A 182 12.07 2.80 -3.49
CA LEU A 182 12.98 3.72 -4.18
C LEU A 182 12.91 3.59 -5.71
N THR A 183 12.87 2.37 -6.22
CA THR A 183 12.75 2.10 -7.65
C THR A 183 11.44 2.63 -8.23
N GLN A 184 10.33 2.53 -7.50
CA GLN A 184 9.04 3.07 -7.94
C GLN A 184 9.04 4.60 -7.94
N LEU A 185 9.65 5.27 -6.96
CA LEU A 185 9.81 6.73 -6.96
C LEU A 185 10.65 7.20 -8.15
N GLN A 186 11.78 6.54 -8.40
CA GLN A 186 12.65 6.86 -9.53
C GLN A 186 11.93 6.69 -10.87
N ALA A 187 11.23 5.57 -11.06
CA ALA A 187 10.45 5.31 -12.25
C ALA A 187 9.31 6.32 -12.42
N ARG A 188 8.63 6.69 -11.33
CA ARG A 188 7.54 7.68 -11.35
C ARG A 188 8.02 9.05 -11.81
N VAL A 189 9.13 9.54 -11.24
CA VAL A 189 9.71 10.83 -11.66
C VAL A 189 10.11 10.81 -13.13
N ARG A 190 10.72 9.72 -13.63
CA ARG A 190 11.08 9.61 -15.05
C ARG A 190 9.84 9.73 -15.95
N LYS A 191 8.76 9.02 -15.60
CA LYS A 191 7.49 9.07 -16.34
C LYS A 191 6.87 10.46 -16.32
N LEU A 192 6.76 11.09 -15.14
CA LEU A 192 6.21 12.43 -15.01
C LEU A 192 7.00 13.47 -15.83
N ARG A 193 8.34 13.36 -15.83
CA ARG A 193 9.17 14.30 -16.60
C ARG A 193 9.14 14.04 -18.10
N SER A 194 8.96 12.80 -18.56
CA SER A 194 8.78 12.52 -19.99
C SER A 194 7.45 13.03 -20.51
N ASP A 195 6.40 12.97 -19.68
CA ASP A 195 5.05 13.41 -20.06
C ASP A 195 4.96 14.94 -20.12
N SER A 196 5.73 15.68 -19.31
CA SER A 196 5.82 17.15 -19.36
C SER A 196 6.60 17.72 -20.56
N ILE A 197 7.25 16.87 -21.38
CA ILE A 197 8.01 17.29 -22.57
C ILE A 197 7.17 17.18 -23.86
N LYS A 198 5.96 16.62 -23.77
CA LYS A 198 4.99 16.54 -24.87
C LYS A 198 4.00 17.70 -24.81
#